data_AF-A0A3Q2CB36-F1
#
_entry.id   AF-A0A3Q2CB36-F1
#
_cell.length_a   1.000
_cell.length_b   1.000
_cell.length_c   1.000
_cell.angle_alpha   90.00
_cell.angle_beta   90.00
_cell.angle_gamma   90.00
#
_symmetry.space_group_name_H-M   'P 1'
#
loop_
_entity.id
_entity.type
_entity.pdbx_description
1 polymer ?
#
loop_
_entity_poly.entity_id
_entity_poly.type
_entity_poly.pdbx_seq_one_letter_code
_entity_poly.pdbx_strand_id
1 'polypeptide(L)'
;DPPKPYKTDDNESLSAAGRKRKAANTAEVSESAGSPVFTCWLMKSEPESRFENGIDVKFGIEDLKALPNQTGCWDGVRNYQARNFMRQMKEGQQAFFYHSNCKEPGIAGVMTIVKEAYVDHTQFDKKDVHYDASSKPDNPKWSMVDVQFQRMMKRFLPLSELKKYHLQHRANGGPLKDMALFTRARLSVQPLTSEEFDFILSLEDKEPL
;
A
#
# COMPACT_ATOMS: atom_id res chain seq x y z
N ASP A 1 -18.44 47.36 -63.77
CA ASP A 1 -17.93 46.45 -64.81
C ASP A 1 -16.46 46.06 -64.58
N PRO A 2 -15.97 44.99 -65.25
CA PRO A 2 -14.67 44.33 -65.01
C PRO A 2 -13.51 45.01 -65.81
N PRO A 3 -12.26 44.46 -65.97
CA PRO A 3 -11.84 43.06 -65.84
C PRO A 3 -10.43 42.76 -65.20
N LYS A 4 -10.15 41.45 -65.06
CA LYS A 4 -8.80 40.80 -65.02
C LYS A 4 -8.17 40.82 -66.45
N PRO A 5 -7.13 40.06 -66.89
CA PRO A 5 -6.20 39.06 -66.28
C PRO A 5 -4.69 39.37 -66.60
N TYR A 6 -3.64 38.57 -66.38
CA TYR A 6 -3.23 37.18 -66.75
C TYR A 6 -2.04 36.78 -65.83
N LYS A 7 -1.99 35.58 -65.25
CA LYS A 7 -1.24 34.35 -65.65
C LYS A 7 0.29 34.37 -65.40
N THR A 8 0.91 33.29 -64.88
CA THR A 8 0.34 32.02 -64.34
C THR A 8 0.84 31.70 -62.91
N ASP A 9 1.88 30.93 -62.57
CA ASP A 9 2.74 29.93 -63.25
C ASP A 9 3.11 28.80 -62.25
N ASP A 10 3.36 27.62 -62.78
CA ASP A 10 3.28 26.30 -62.15
C ASP A 10 4.52 25.87 -61.33
N ASN A 11 4.31 25.12 -60.24
CA ASN A 11 4.80 23.73 -60.24
C ASN A 11 4.01 22.80 -59.29
N GLU A 12 3.95 21.53 -59.70
CA GLU A 12 3.33 20.33 -59.11
C GLU A 12 3.77 20.07 -57.65
N SER A 13 3.20 19.17 -56.82
CA SER A 13 2.36 17.95 -56.94
C SER A 13 1.94 17.55 -55.50
N LEU A 14 1.00 16.64 -55.18
CA LEU A 14 -0.06 15.93 -55.88
C LEU A 14 -1.15 15.54 -54.85
N SER A 15 -2.36 15.39 -55.39
CA SER A 15 -3.59 14.69 -54.96
C SER A 15 -3.47 13.46 -54.01
N ALA A 16 -4.55 12.89 -53.42
CA ALA A 16 -5.97 12.95 -53.78
C ALA A 16 -6.91 12.65 -52.57
N ALA A 17 -8.21 12.94 -52.73
CA ALA A 17 -9.27 12.67 -51.75
C ALA A 17 -10.09 11.40 -52.10
N GLY A 18 -10.82 10.79 -51.14
CA GLY A 18 -11.88 9.84 -51.53
C GLY A 18 -12.57 8.90 -50.53
N ARG A 19 -13.50 9.42 -49.70
CA ARG A 19 -14.86 8.85 -49.41
C ARG A 19 -15.11 7.39 -48.89
N LYS A 20 -15.97 7.36 -47.85
CA LYS A 20 -17.13 6.45 -47.55
C LYS A 20 -16.95 5.14 -46.72
N ARG A 21 -17.44 5.23 -45.46
CA ARG A 21 -18.33 4.32 -44.68
C ARG A 21 -18.39 2.81 -45.03
N LYS A 22 -18.16 1.93 -44.02
CA LYS A 22 -19.20 1.03 -43.45
C LYS A 22 -18.78 0.30 -42.15
N ALA A 23 -19.81 -0.09 -41.38
CA ALA A 23 -19.90 -1.20 -40.42
C ALA A 23 -19.02 -1.17 -39.15
N ALA A 24 -19.69 -1.36 -38.01
CA ALA A 24 -19.07 -1.82 -36.78
C ALA A 24 -18.66 -3.29 -36.92
N ASN A 25 -17.57 -3.68 -36.27
CA ASN A 25 -17.32 -5.07 -35.93
C ASN A 25 -17.00 -5.14 -34.43
N THR A 26 -17.72 -6.00 -33.71
CA THR A 26 -17.64 -6.11 -32.26
C THR A 26 -16.31 -6.74 -31.88
N ALA A 27 -15.37 -5.93 -31.37
CA ALA A 27 -14.19 -6.47 -30.70
C ALA A 27 -14.62 -6.94 -29.31
N GLU A 28 -14.41 -8.22 -29.02
CA GLU A 28 -14.63 -8.81 -27.70
C GLU A 28 -13.80 -8.03 -26.67
N VAL A 29 -14.46 -7.49 -25.65
CA VAL A 29 -13.77 -6.95 -24.48
C VAL A 29 -13.24 -8.15 -23.71
N SER A 30 -11.96 -8.48 -23.94
CA SER A 30 -11.25 -9.38 -23.05
C SER A 30 -11.35 -8.84 -21.63
N GLU A 31 -11.80 -9.68 -20.69
CA GLU A 31 -11.86 -9.32 -19.29
C GLU A 31 -10.45 -8.90 -18.84
N SER A 32 -10.27 -7.60 -18.57
CA SER A 32 -9.04 -7.12 -17.98
C SER A 32 -8.90 -7.78 -16.62
N ALA A 33 -7.95 -8.70 -16.49
CA ALA A 33 -7.64 -9.36 -15.23
C ALA A 33 -7.53 -8.29 -14.14
N GLY A 34 -8.49 -8.30 -13.22
CA GLY A 34 -8.65 -7.23 -12.25
C GLY A 34 -7.37 -7.07 -11.42
N SER A 35 -7.06 -5.83 -11.01
CA SER A 35 -6.02 -5.61 -10.01
C SER A 35 -6.27 -6.55 -8.82
N PRO A 36 -5.25 -7.29 -8.34
CA PRO A 36 -5.44 -8.29 -7.29
C PRO A 36 -6.11 -7.65 -6.06
N VAL A 37 -7.24 -8.22 -5.67
CA VAL A 37 -8.01 -7.77 -4.50
C VAL A 37 -7.35 -8.35 -3.25
N PHE A 38 -6.64 -7.51 -2.52
CA PHE A 38 -6.02 -7.89 -1.26
C PHE A 38 -7.00 -7.71 -0.10
N THR A 39 -7.07 -8.72 0.77
CA THR A 39 -7.94 -8.74 1.96
C THR A 39 -7.18 -8.77 3.28
N CYS A 40 -5.86 -8.99 3.21
CA CYS A 40 -4.95 -9.13 4.34
C CYS A 40 -3.77 -8.17 4.18
N TRP A 41 -3.23 -7.70 5.30
CA TRP A 41 -2.21 -6.64 5.30
C TRP A 41 -1.07 -6.91 6.28
N LEU A 42 0.05 -6.19 6.11
CA LEU A 42 1.12 -6.05 7.10
C LEU A 42 1.44 -4.57 7.26
N MET A 43 1.47 -4.09 8.50
CA MET A 43 1.66 -2.68 8.84
C MET A 43 2.79 -2.55 9.86
N LYS A 44 3.80 -1.73 9.53
CA LYS A 44 5.03 -1.59 10.31
C LYS A 44 4.96 -0.40 11.26
N SER A 45 5.34 -0.62 12.52
CA SER A 45 5.50 0.40 13.56
C SER A 45 6.78 0.14 14.37
N GLU A 46 7.23 1.09 15.17
CA GLU A 46 8.50 1.03 15.91
C GLU A 46 8.24 0.87 17.42
N PRO A 47 8.59 -0.27 18.05
CA PRO A 47 8.30 -0.51 19.47
C PRO A 47 9.35 0.07 20.43
N GLU A 48 10.51 0.47 19.93
CA GLU A 48 11.61 1.08 20.71
C GLU A 48 11.66 2.59 20.47
N SER A 49 12.12 3.36 21.47
CA SER A 49 12.19 4.82 21.37
C SER A 49 13.14 5.30 20.27
N ARG A 50 12.64 6.17 19.40
CA ARG A 50 13.40 6.85 18.37
C ARG A 50 12.82 8.24 18.13
N PHE A 51 13.70 9.24 18.15
CA PHE A 51 13.28 10.62 17.98
C PHE A 51 13.39 11.06 16.51
N GLU A 52 12.30 11.60 15.95
CA GLU A 52 12.28 12.40 14.72
C GLU A 52 11.92 13.84 15.07
N ASN A 53 12.74 14.80 14.65
CA ASN A 53 12.53 16.24 14.91
C ASN A 53 12.28 16.60 16.40
N GLY A 54 12.76 15.77 17.34
CA GLY A 54 12.57 15.94 18.79
C GLY A 54 11.35 15.22 19.38
N ILE A 55 10.60 14.46 18.58
CA ILE A 55 9.40 13.72 18.99
C ILE A 55 9.70 12.22 18.93
N ASP A 56 9.38 11.48 19.99
CA ASP A 56 9.52 10.01 19.99
C ASP A 56 8.40 9.39 19.14
N VAL A 57 8.76 8.62 18.11
CA VAL A 57 7.80 7.92 17.22
C VAL A 57 7.49 6.49 17.69
N LYS A 58 7.87 6.14 18.93
CA LYS A 58 7.58 4.85 19.53
C LYS A 58 6.08 4.55 19.58
N PHE A 59 5.68 3.46 18.92
CA PHE A 59 4.37 2.85 19.05
C PHE A 59 4.45 1.33 18.83
N GLY A 60 4.53 0.56 19.92
CA GLY A 60 4.50 -0.89 19.92
C GLY A 60 3.07 -1.47 20.01
N ILE A 61 2.96 -2.79 19.90
CA ILE A 61 1.65 -3.48 20.00
C ILE A 61 1.05 -3.37 21.41
N GLU A 62 1.90 -3.29 22.44
CA GLU A 62 1.49 -3.05 23.82
C GLU A 62 0.93 -1.63 24.01
N ASP A 63 1.46 -0.63 23.28
CA ASP A 63 0.92 0.72 23.28
C ASP A 63 -0.49 0.74 22.65
N LEU A 64 -0.70 0.04 21.52
CA LEU A 64 -2.04 -0.16 20.92
C LEU A 64 -3.01 -0.89 21.89
N LYS A 65 -2.57 -1.94 22.58
CA LYS A 65 -3.37 -2.68 23.55
C LYS A 65 -3.82 -1.83 24.74
N ALA A 66 -3.06 -0.79 25.09
CA ALA A 66 -3.33 0.14 26.18
C ALA A 66 -4.27 1.31 25.80
N LEU A 67 -4.54 1.53 24.50
CA LEU A 67 -5.48 2.56 24.06
C LEU A 67 -6.93 2.21 24.43
N PRO A 68 -7.82 3.22 24.57
CA PRO A 68 -9.25 3.00 24.73
C PRO A 68 -9.82 2.08 23.63
N ASN A 69 -10.61 1.08 24.03
CA ASN A 69 -11.11 0.00 23.15
C ASN A 69 -10.02 -0.77 22.38
N GLN A 70 -8.75 -0.61 22.75
CA GLN A 70 -7.57 -1.13 22.05
C GLN A 70 -7.48 -0.66 20.59
N THR A 71 -7.99 0.54 20.32
CA THR A 71 -8.14 1.14 18.99
C THR A 71 -7.29 2.39 18.85
N GLY A 72 -6.59 2.54 17.72
CA GLY A 72 -5.81 3.73 17.38
C GLY A 72 -5.85 4.04 15.88
N CYS A 73 -5.64 5.31 15.54
CA CYS A 73 -5.41 5.74 14.15
C CYS A 73 -4.00 5.35 13.71
N TRP A 74 -3.86 4.91 12.46
CA TRP A 74 -2.56 4.56 11.86
C TRP A 74 -2.06 5.69 10.96
N ASP A 75 -1.61 6.77 11.60
CA ASP A 75 -1.20 8.02 10.94
C ASP A 75 0.25 7.94 10.39
N GLY A 76 0.85 9.10 10.09
CA GLY A 76 2.27 9.24 9.80
C GLY A 76 2.76 8.65 8.47
N VAL A 77 1.93 7.93 7.73
CA VAL A 77 2.32 7.34 6.44
C VAL A 77 2.52 8.44 5.39
N ARG A 78 3.79 8.66 5.01
CA ARG A 78 4.21 9.62 3.96
C ARG A 78 4.76 8.95 2.69
N ASN A 79 4.37 7.70 2.44
CA ASN A 79 4.68 6.96 1.21
C ASN A 79 3.42 6.80 0.35
N TYR A 80 3.45 7.28 -0.91
CA TYR A 80 2.28 7.26 -1.81
C TYR A 80 1.73 5.86 -2.09
N GLN A 81 2.58 4.83 -2.18
CA GLN A 81 2.14 3.45 -2.40
C GLN A 81 1.51 2.86 -1.14
N ALA A 82 2.11 3.07 0.04
CA ALA A 82 1.53 2.66 1.32
C ALA A 82 0.16 3.32 1.57
N ARG A 83 0.04 4.63 1.29
CA ARG A 83 -1.23 5.37 1.32
C ARG A 83 -2.26 4.77 0.37
N ASN A 84 -1.87 4.43 -0.86
CA ASN A 84 -2.79 3.83 -1.82
C ASN A 84 -3.27 2.45 -1.39
N PHE A 85 -2.47 1.68 -0.65
CA PHE A 85 -2.90 0.43 -0.02
C PHE A 85 -3.85 0.66 1.15
N MET A 86 -3.60 1.64 2.03
CA MET A 86 -4.57 1.99 3.07
C MET A 86 -5.93 2.42 2.50
N ARG A 87 -5.95 3.15 1.38
CA ARG A 87 -7.18 3.52 0.66
C ARG A 87 -7.93 2.34 0.02
N GLN A 88 -7.36 1.13 0.02
CA GLN A 88 -8.01 -0.12 -0.41
C GLN A 88 -8.50 -0.97 0.77
N MET A 89 -8.08 -0.66 2.00
CA MET A 89 -8.49 -1.38 3.20
C MET A 89 -10.00 -1.26 3.43
N LYS A 90 -10.60 -2.35 3.91
CA LYS A 90 -12.01 -2.45 4.26
C LYS A 90 -12.18 -2.84 5.73
N GLU A 91 -13.24 -2.32 6.35
CA GLU A 91 -13.58 -2.69 7.72
C GLU A 91 -13.75 -4.21 7.87
N GLY A 92 -13.25 -4.76 8.97
CA GLY A 92 -13.18 -6.20 9.22
C GLY A 92 -11.99 -6.93 8.58
N GLN A 93 -11.22 -6.31 7.67
CA GLN A 93 -9.99 -6.91 7.15
C GLN A 93 -8.90 -6.98 8.24
N GLN A 94 -8.05 -8.00 8.16
CA GLN A 94 -6.98 -8.24 9.13
C GLN A 94 -5.63 -7.71 8.65
N ALA A 95 -4.82 -7.27 9.62
CA ALA A 95 -3.44 -6.84 9.41
C ALA A 95 -2.52 -7.46 10.47
N PHE A 96 -1.31 -7.82 10.06
CA PHE A 96 -0.22 -8.09 11.01
C PHE A 96 0.38 -6.78 11.52
N PHE A 97 0.48 -6.64 12.84
CA PHE A 97 1.27 -5.62 13.49
C PHE A 97 2.74 -6.06 13.48
N TYR A 98 3.55 -5.39 12.67
CA TYR A 98 4.97 -5.69 12.50
C TYR A 98 5.85 -4.70 13.26
N HIS A 99 6.72 -5.21 14.13
CA HIS A 99 7.74 -4.44 14.82
C HIS A 99 8.94 -4.22 13.90
N SER A 100 9.23 -2.96 13.61
CA SER A 100 10.32 -2.51 12.75
C SER A 100 11.31 -1.62 13.51
N ASN A 101 12.54 -1.54 12.98
CA ASN A 101 13.60 -0.65 13.48
C ASN A 101 13.95 -0.81 14.98
N CYS A 102 13.74 -2.02 15.50
CA CYS A 102 14.07 -2.46 16.86
C CYS A 102 15.13 -3.56 16.82
N LYS A 103 15.62 -3.99 17.99
CA LYS A 103 16.60 -5.09 18.13
C LYS A 103 16.05 -6.41 17.61
N GLU A 104 14.77 -6.66 17.87
CA GLU A 104 14.06 -7.89 17.47
C GLU A 104 12.88 -7.53 16.54
N PRO A 105 13.13 -7.31 15.24
CA PRO A 105 12.07 -7.01 14.28
C PRO A 105 11.32 -8.29 13.88
N GLY A 106 10.01 -8.18 13.69
CA GLY A 106 9.14 -9.34 13.41
C GLY A 106 7.65 -9.06 13.58
N ILE A 107 6.82 -10.08 13.44
CA ILE A 107 5.36 -9.98 13.61
C ILE A 107 5.01 -10.27 15.08
N ALA A 108 4.34 -9.32 15.73
CA ALA A 108 3.99 -9.39 17.15
C ALA A 108 2.52 -9.78 17.40
N GLY A 109 1.61 -9.45 16.49
CA GLY A 109 0.20 -9.81 16.62
C GLY A 109 -0.64 -9.47 15.41
N VAL A 110 -1.94 -9.71 15.56
CA VAL A 110 -2.99 -9.45 14.57
C VAL A 110 -3.88 -8.32 15.08
N MET A 111 -4.26 -7.44 14.17
CA MET A 111 -5.21 -6.34 14.37
C MET A 111 -6.21 -6.31 13.21
N THR A 112 -7.32 -5.62 13.41
CA THR A 112 -8.41 -5.51 12.44
C THR A 112 -8.60 -4.05 12.05
N ILE A 113 -8.88 -3.78 10.77
CA ILE A 113 -9.30 -2.45 10.31
C ILE A 113 -10.71 -2.19 10.82
N VAL A 114 -10.91 -1.15 11.62
CA VAL A 114 -12.21 -0.77 12.20
C VAL A 114 -12.76 0.56 11.67
N LYS A 115 -12.03 1.19 10.74
CA LYS A 115 -12.51 2.32 9.96
C LYS A 115 -11.76 2.41 8.63
N GLU A 116 -12.48 2.57 7.53
CA GLU A 116 -11.89 2.82 6.21
C GLU A 116 -11.07 4.12 6.15
N ALA A 117 -10.27 4.28 5.09
CA ALA A 117 -9.31 5.36 4.98
C ALA A 117 -9.96 6.76 4.98
N TYR A 118 -9.51 7.60 5.90
CA TYR A 118 -9.91 9.00 6.03
C TYR A 118 -8.70 9.93 6.00
N VAL A 119 -8.91 11.23 6.18
CA VAL A 119 -7.85 12.24 6.16
C VAL A 119 -6.97 12.09 7.39
N ASP A 120 -5.66 11.94 7.17
CA ASP A 120 -4.68 12.01 8.26
C ASP A 120 -4.59 13.45 8.78
N HIS A 121 -4.87 13.70 10.05
CA HIS A 121 -4.81 15.06 10.61
C HIS A 121 -3.38 15.54 10.89
N THR A 122 -2.41 14.64 11.12
CA THR A 122 -1.04 15.02 11.48
C THR A 122 -0.30 15.72 10.33
N GLN A 123 -0.73 15.49 9.08
CA GLN A 123 -0.19 16.20 7.92
C GLN A 123 -0.37 17.73 7.96
N PHE A 124 -1.25 18.26 8.81
CA PHE A 124 -1.54 19.70 8.93
C PHE A 124 -0.96 20.36 10.19
N ASP A 125 -0.58 19.60 11.22
CA ASP A 125 0.00 20.18 12.44
C ASP A 125 1.50 20.42 12.26
N LYS A 126 1.92 21.69 12.32
CA LYS A 126 3.33 22.11 12.22
C LYS A 126 4.22 21.60 13.35
N LYS A 127 3.63 21.14 14.45
CA LYS A 127 4.35 20.53 15.58
C LYS A 127 4.52 19.03 15.43
N ASP A 128 3.83 18.41 14.48
CA ASP A 128 3.93 16.99 14.24
C ASP A 128 5.16 16.64 13.40
N VAL A 129 5.79 15.51 13.71
CA VAL A 129 6.93 14.95 12.97
C VAL A 129 6.57 14.72 11.49
N HIS A 130 5.32 14.37 11.20
CA HIS A 130 4.80 14.03 9.89
C HIS A 130 4.05 15.18 9.19
N TYR A 131 4.29 16.44 9.60
CA TYR A 131 3.77 17.63 8.93
C TYR A 131 4.12 17.67 7.43
N ASP A 132 3.16 18.03 6.56
CA ASP A 132 3.40 18.27 5.14
C ASP A 132 2.86 19.64 4.70
N ALA A 133 3.75 20.64 4.68
CA ALA A 133 3.46 22.01 4.20
C ALA A 133 2.89 22.07 2.77
N SER A 134 3.10 21.02 1.97
CA SER A 134 2.61 20.92 0.60
C SER A 134 1.25 20.23 0.49
N SER A 135 0.72 19.65 1.57
CA SER A 135 -0.67 19.20 1.66
C SER A 135 -1.60 20.39 1.94
N LYS A 136 -2.88 20.26 1.56
CA LYS A 136 -3.88 21.33 1.65
C LYS A 136 -5.22 20.75 2.15
N PRO A 137 -5.97 21.44 3.03
CA PRO A 137 -7.22 20.89 3.62
C PRO A 137 -8.31 20.55 2.61
N ASP A 138 -8.35 21.24 1.48
CA ASP A 138 -9.28 21.01 0.35
C ASP A 138 -8.88 19.82 -0.55
N ASN A 139 -7.61 19.42 -0.52
CA ASN A 139 -7.09 18.26 -1.25
C ASN A 139 -5.99 17.53 -0.44
N PRO A 140 -6.38 16.81 0.64
CA PRO A 140 -5.44 16.15 1.54
C PRO A 140 -4.65 15.04 0.84
N LYS A 141 -3.32 15.17 0.89
CA LYS A 141 -2.39 14.20 0.30
C LYS A 141 -2.40 12.87 1.02
N TRP A 142 -2.44 12.89 2.35
CA TRP A 142 -2.24 11.73 3.20
C TRP A 142 -3.55 11.24 3.81
N SER A 143 -3.60 9.95 4.10
CA SER A 143 -4.75 9.25 4.63
C SER A 143 -4.29 8.27 5.69
N MET A 144 -5.17 7.96 6.63
CA MET A 144 -4.97 6.96 7.68
C MET A 144 -6.24 6.11 7.86
N VAL A 145 -6.12 4.99 8.56
CA VAL A 145 -7.22 4.10 8.96
C VAL A 145 -7.25 3.99 10.47
N ASP A 146 -8.37 3.55 11.06
CA ASP A 146 -8.35 3.13 12.48
C ASP A 146 -8.20 1.62 12.55
N VAL A 147 -7.32 1.14 13.42
CA VAL A 147 -7.06 -0.28 13.67
C VAL A 147 -7.40 -0.62 15.12
N GLN A 148 -7.89 -1.83 15.35
CA GLN A 148 -8.14 -2.38 16.68
C GLN A 148 -7.30 -3.63 16.89
N PHE A 149 -6.62 -3.73 18.04
CA PHE A 149 -5.93 -4.96 18.44
C PHE A 149 -6.92 -6.14 18.48
N GLN A 150 -6.53 -7.27 17.89
CA GLN A 150 -7.33 -8.50 17.91
C GLN A 150 -6.70 -9.54 18.84
N ARG A 151 -5.42 -9.85 18.66
CA ARG A 151 -4.66 -10.78 19.50
C ARG A 151 -3.15 -10.68 19.28
N MET A 152 -2.37 -11.14 20.25
CA MET A 152 -0.96 -11.46 20.01
C MET A 152 -0.83 -12.67 19.08
N MET A 153 0.33 -12.84 18.45
CA MET A 153 0.70 -14.14 17.87
C MET A 153 0.91 -15.16 19.01
N LYS A 154 0.69 -16.48 18.77
CA LYS A 154 0.98 -17.51 19.81
C LYS A 154 2.45 -17.51 20.26
N ARG A 155 3.34 -17.19 19.32
CA ARG A 155 4.74 -16.85 19.53
C ARG A 155 5.13 -15.69 18.61
N PHE A 156 6.12 -14.89 19.00
CA PHE A 156 6.71 -13.89 18.12
C PHE A 156 7.28 -14.57 16.87
N LEU A 157 7.15 -13.93 15.70
CA LEU A 157 7.72 -14.42 14.42
C LEU A 157 8.83 -13.46 13.96
N PRO A 158 10.11 -13.75 14.26
CA PRO A 158 11.22 -12.88 13.88
C PRO A 158 11.37 -12.71 12.37
N LEU A 159 11.84 -11.54 11.94
CA LEU A 159 12.21 -11.27 10.55
C LEU A 159 13.23 -12.27 10.02
N SER A 160 14.14 -12.76 10.87
CA SER A 160 15.14 -13.78 10.50
C SER A 160 14.51 -15.11 10.10
N GLU A 161 13.48 -15.57 10.82
CA GLU A 161 12.71 -16.78 10.50
C GLU A 161 11.91 -16.59 9.21
N LEU A 162 11.14 -15.50 9.12
CA LEU A 162 10.36 -15.17 7.92
C LEU A 162 11.28 -15.08 6.67
N LYS A 163 12.51 -14.59 6.83
CA LYS A 163 13.52 -14.53 5.76
C LYS A 163 14.03 -15.92 5.36
N LYS A 164 14.22 -16.86 6.31
CA LYS A 164 14.57 -18.27 5.99
C LYS A 164 13.50 -18.88 5.08
N TYR A 165 12.23 -18.78 5.46
CA TYR A 165 11.10 -19.29 4.66
C TYR A 165 10.98 -18.60 3.30
N HIS A 166 11.09 -17.27 3.25
CA HIS A 166 11.08 -16.53 1.99
C HIS A 166 12.16 -17.01 1.00
N LEU A 167 13.41 -17.19 1.46
CA LEU A 167 14.50 -17.67 0.61
C LEU A 167 14.27 -19.11 0.13
N GLN A 168 13.76 -19.99 0.99
CA GLN A 168 13.37 -21.36 0.62
C GLN A 168 12.25 -21.37 -0.43
N HIS A 169 11.19 -20.58 -0.22
CA HIS A 169 10.07 -20.47 -1.15
C HIS A 169 10.45 -19.81 -2.49
N ARG A 170 11.44 -18.90 -2.50
CA ARG A 170 11.99 -18.35 -3.76
C ARG A 170 12.75 -19.37 -4.58
N ALA A 171 13.44 -20.32 -3.93
CA ALA A 171 14.17 -21.38 -4.62
C ALA A 171 13.24 -22.52 -5.11
N ASN A 172 12.29 -22.93 -4.26
CA ASN A 172 11.54 -24.19 -4.44
C ASN A 172 10.04 -23.99 -4.76
N GLY A 173 9.57 -22.73 -4.77
CA GLY A 173 8.14 -22.41 -4.71
C GLY A 173 7.61 -22.44 -3.27
N GLY A 174 6.54 -21.68 -3.04
CA GLY A 174 5.83 -21.60 -1.75
C GLY A 174 5.22 -20.21 -1.50
N PRO A 175 4.36 -20.06 -0.48
CA PRO A 175 3.54 -18.85 -0.32
C PRO A 175 4.35 -17.55 -0.20
N LEU A 176 5.41 -17.55 0.62
CA LEU A 176 6.19 -16.33 0.89
C LEU A 176 7.20 -15.94 -0.22
N LYS A 177 7.18 -16.58 -1.40
CA LYS A 177 8.21 -16.37 -2.45
C LYS A 177 8.33 -14.90 -2.90
N ASP A 178 7.22 -14.18 -3.02
CA ASP A 178 7.18 -12.81 -3.56
C ASP A 178 6.86 -11.73 -2.49
N MET A 179 6.78 -12.15 -1.22
CA MET A 179 6.30 -11.36 -0.08
C MET A 179 6.90 -9.96 -0.01
N ALA A 180 6.01 -8.97 0.05
CA ALA A 180 6.33 -7.53 0.05
C ALA A 180 7.29 -7.12 1.18
N LEU A 181 7.36 -7.87 2.28
CA LEU A 181 8.29 -7.64 3.38
C LEU A 181 9.75 -7.68 2.92
N PHE A 182 10.06 -8.56 1.97
CA PHE A 182 11.41 -8.76 1.43
C PHE A 182 11.60 -8.11 0.05
N THR A 183 10.57 -8.12 -0.80
CA THR A 183 10.64 -7.52 -2.14
C THR A 183 10.49 -5.99 -2.14
N ARG A 184 9.90 -5.40 -1.08
CA ARG A 184 9.65 -3.95 -0.94
C ARG A 184 9.98 -3.46 0.48
N ALA A 185 11.23 -3.64 0.91
CA ALA A 185 11.67 -3.34 2.29
C ALA A 185 11.23 -1.96 2.85
N ARG A 186 11.30 -0.89 2.04
CA ARG A 186 10.94 0.50 2.42
C ARG A 186 9.43 0.81 2.40
N LEU A 187 8.57 -0.17 2.14
CA LEU A 187 7.11 -0.02 2.18
C LEU A 187 6.60 -0.39 3.58
N SER A 188 5.91 0.55 4.25
CA SER A 188 5.41 0.40 5.64
C SER A 188 4.03 -0.25 5.74
N VAL A 189 3.16 -0.03 4.76
CA VAL A 189 1.87 -0.72 4.63
C VAL A 189 1.91 -1.59 3.38
N GLN A 190 1.75 -2.90 3.59
CA GLN A 190 1.98 -3.92 2.58
C GLN A 190 0.74 -4.80 2.42
N PRO A 191 0.29 -5.07 1.18
CA PRO A 191 -0.70 -6.12 0.95
C PRO A 191 -0.08 -7.50 1.21
N LEU A 192 -0.92 -8.46 1.61
CA LEU A 192 -0.62 -9.88 1.61
C LEU A 192 -1.69 -10.62 0.81
N THR A 193 -1.29 -11.69 0.13
CA THR A 193 -2.24 -12.70 -0.37
C THR A 193 -2.79 -13.52 0.81
N SER A 194 -3.93 -14.19 0.61
CA SER A 194 -4.45 -15.13 1.60
C SER A 194 -3.43 -16.25 1.88
N GLU A 195 -2.74 -16.77 0.86
CA GLU A 195 -1.70 -17.79 1.01
C GLU A 195 -0.54 -17.31 1.89
N GLU A 196 -0.09 -16.06 1.74
CA GLU A 196 0.95 -15.47 2.58
C GLU A 196 0.48 -15.31 4.03
N PHE A 197 -0.75 -14.82 4.22
CA PHE A 197 -1.34 -14.60 5.53
C PHE A 197 -1.55 -15.93 6.30
N ASP A 198 -2.19 -16.90 5.65
CA ASP A 198 -2.45 -18.24 6.20
C ASP A 198 -1.16 -18.99 6.49
N PHE A 199 -0.13 -18.87 5.62
CA PHE A 199 1.17 -19.47 5.88
C PHE A 199 1.83 -18.88 7.14
N ILE A 200 1.78 -17.55 7.32
CA ILE A 200 2.34 -16.87 8.51
C ILE A 200 1.57 -17.29 9.76
N LEU A 201 0.24 -17.37 9.72
CA LEU A 201 -0.56 -17.92 10.82
C LEU A 201 -0.16 -19.37 11.14
N SER A 202 0.13 -20.20 10.13
CA SER A 202 0.57 -21.59 10.33
C SER A 202 1.93 -21.72 11.04
N LEU A 203 2.72 -20.65 11.15
CA LEU A 203 3.99 -20.66 11.90
C LEU A 203 3.77 -20.59 13.42
N GLU A 204 2.62 -20.11 13.87
CA GLU A 204 2.27 -20.00 15.28
C GLU A 204 2.30 -21.35 16.03
N ASP A 205 2.01 -22.44 15.33
CA ASP A 205 1.94 -23.82 15.85
C ASP A 205 3.17 -24.66 15.48
N LYS A 206 4.26 -24.03 15.02
CA LYS A 206 5.53 -24.68 14.66
C LYS A 206 6.65 -24.24 15.58
N GLU A 207 7.57 -25.15 15.89
CA GLU A 207 8.84 -24.82 16.52
C GLU A 207 9.64 -23.81 15.66
N PRO A 208 10.35 -22.83 16.27
CA PRO A 208 11.19 -21.88 15.53
C PRO A 208 12.31 -22.55 14.72
N LEU A 209 12.63 -21.95 13.55
CA LEU A 209 13.73 -22.37 12.65
C LEU A 209 15.12 -21.90 13.09
#